data_AF-A0A0P7Z9E3-F1
#
_entry.id   AF-A0A0P7Z9E3-F1
#
_cell.length_a   1.000
_cell.length_b   1.000
_cell.length_c   1.000
_cell.angle_alpha   90.00
_cell.angle_beta   90.00
_cell.angle_gamma   90.00
#
_symmetry.space_group_name_H-M   'P 1'
#
loop_
_entity.id
_entity.type
_entity.pdbx_description
1 polymer ?
#
loop_
_entity_poly.entity_id
_entity_poly.type
_entity_poly.pdbx_seq_one_letter_code
_entity_poly.pdbx_strand_id
1 'polypeptide(L)'
;MKFALIEGKRTEATKGAKGSCPSCGSELIARCGELKVNHWAHKSIRKCDSWWEKETEWHRSWKAHYPNDWQEIVMSDEITGEKHIADVRTIHNLVIEFQHSHIKTQERISREKFYKNLIWIVDGTRLQRDYPRFLRSFESFRQVQEGVFIVDFPDEVFPKSWLKSTVPVVFDFHGFSANGHDEIKNTLWCLLPQQQKTQAVVIGLKRSAFVKITHNHEKLFITKNKPEQQQPLTSLTSSRNIQRRGPLIDYIEKRQSSNQHRTRKGKRK
;
A
#
# COMPACT_ATOMS: atom_id res chain seq x y z
N MET A 1 -0.86 1.63 22.96
CA MET A 1 -0.77 2.95 22.31
C MET A 1 0.55 3.58 22.71
N LYS A 2 1.20 4.27 21.79
CA LYS A 2 2.44 5.02 22.02
C LYS A 2 2.15 6.42 22.56
N PHE A 3 1.05 7.06 22.15
CA PHE A 3 0.71 8.42 22.55
C PHE A 3 -0.57 8.53 23.39
N ALA A 4 -0.57 9.49 24.32
CA ALA A 4 -1.75 9.99 25.03
C ALA A 4 -1.78 11.51 24.98
N LEU A 5 -2.92 12.13 25.29
CA LEU A 5 -3.03 13.58 25.45
C LEU A 5 -2.76 13.97 26.90
N ILE A 6 -1.76 14.80 27.12
CA ILE A 6 -1.49 15.49 28.40
C ILE A 6 -1.57 16.98 28.10
N GLU A 7 -2.50 17.70 28.74
CA GLU A 7 -2.76 19.13 28.46
C GLU A 7 -3.00 19.41 26.96
N GLY A 8 -3.69 18.49 26.27
CA GLY A 8 -3.95 18.58 24.84
C GLY A 8 -2.76 18.25 23.93
N LYS A 9 -1.58 17.95 24.48
CA LYS A 9 -0.37 17.59 23.71
C LYS A 9 -0.16 16.08 23.65
N ARG A 10 0.15 15.57 22.47
CA ARG A 10 0.50 14.16 22.26
C ARG A 10 1.84 13.86 22.92
N THR A 11 1.83 12.96 23.89
CA THR A 11 2.99 12.65 24.74
C THR A 11 3.20 11.14 24.84
N GLU A 12 4.45 10.71 24.78
CA GLU A 12 4.83 9.32 25.00
C GLU A 12 4.71 8.93 26.48
N ALA A 13 4.63 7.62 26.75
CA ALA A 13 4.43 7.12 28.10
C ALA A 13 5.68 7.37 28.98
N THR A 14 5.52 8.21 29.99
CA THR A 14 6.52 8.49 31.02
C THR A 14 6.09 7.92 32.37
N LYS A 15 7.04 7.45 33.18
CA LYS A 15 6.75 6.69 34.41
C LYS A 15 5.86 7.50 35.36
N GLY A 16 4.73 6.90 35.77
CA GLY A 16 3.77 7.53 36.69
C GLY A 16 2.80 8.51 36.04
N ALA A 17 2.94 8.80 34.75
CA ALA A 17 2.07 9.74 34.06
C ALA A 17 0.67 9.17 33.80
N LYS A 18 -0.27 10.11 33.70
CA LYS A 18 -1.66 9.88 33.30
C LYS A 18 -1.98 10.83 32.16
N GLY A 19 -2.87 10.41 31.27
CA GLY A 19 -3.33 11.22 30.16
C GLY A 19 -4.69 10.78 29.67
N SER A 20 -5.18 11.41 28.61
CA SER A 20 -6.45 11.06 27.98
C SER A 20 -6.21 10.34 26.66
N CYS A 21 -7.04 9.34 26.36
CA CYS A 21 -7.02 8.64 25.10
C CYS A 21 -7.40 9.60 23.95
N PRO A 22 -6.56 9.76 22.91
CA PRO A 22 -6.89 10.62 21.77
C PRO A 22 -8.17 10.22 21.03
N SER A 23 -8.56 8.93 21.08
CA SER A 23 -9.74 8.42 20.37
C SER A 23 -11.03 8.53 21.19
N CYS A 24 -11.04 7.99 22.42
CA CYS A 24 -12.25 7.92 23.26
C CYS A 24 -12.28 8.89 24.45
N GLY A 25 -11.24 9.69 24.66
CA GLY A 25 -11.13 10.66 25.77
C GLY A 25 -10.96 10.04 27.16
N SER A 26 -10.99 8.73 27.30
CA SER A 26 -10.90 8.05 28.61
C SER A 26 -9.49 8.09 29.20
N GLU A 27 -9.38 7.96 30.53
CA GLU A 27 -8.10 7.97 31.26
C GLU A 27 -7.17 6.81 30.82
N LEU A 28 -5.94 7.16 30.46
CA LEU A 28 -4.82 6.29 30.18
C LEU A 28 -3.78 6.38 31.30
N ILE A 29 -3.17 5.25 31.64
CA ILE A 29 -2.07 5.14 32.60
C ILE A 29 -0.81 4.69 31.86
N ALA A 30 0.30 5.37 32.11
CA ALA A 30 1.59 4.98 31.57
C ALA A 30 2.07 3.67 32.21
N ARG A 31 2.37 2.68 31.36
CA ARG A 31 3.01 1.42 31.76
C ARG A 31 4.45 1.48 31.30
N CYS A 32 5.34 1.70 32.27
CA CYS A 32 6.78 1.80 32.06
C CYS A 32 7.50 0.74 32.88
N GLY A 33 8.41 0.01 32.26
CA GLY A 33 9.20 -1.04 32.90
C GLY A 33 10.28 -1.56 31.96
N GLU A 34 11.14 -2.42 32.48
CA GLU A 34 12.32 -2.90 31.73
C GLU A 34 11.98 -4.02 30.75
N LEU A 35 10.89 -4.75 31.00
CA LEU A 35 10.51 -5.93 30.21
C LEU A 35 9.70 -5.61 28.96
N LYS A 36 9.00 -4.47 28.93
CA LYS A 36 8.10 -4.10 27.83
C LYS A 36 8.31 -2.65 27.48
N VAL A 37 8.24 -2.36 26.18
CA VAL A 37 8.29 -0.98 25.69
C VAL A 37 7.24 -0.14 26.38
N ASN A 38 7.65 1.07 26.80
CA ASN A 38 6.77 2.04 27.44
C ASN A 38 5.55 2.31 26.55
N HIS A 39 4.36 2.16 27.13
CA HIS A 39 3.10 2.33 26.42
C HIS A 39 2.00 2.86 27.33
N TRP A 40 0.99 3.46 26.72
CA TRP A 40 -0.24 3.84 27.38
C TRP A 40 -1.26 2.70 27.34
N ALA A 41 -1.93 2.50 28.46
CA ALA A 41 -3.01 1.54 28.61
C ALA A 41 -4.25 2.20 29.25
N HIS A 42 -5.44 1.79 28.82
CA HIS A 42 -6.68 2.23 29.47
C HIS A 42 -6.70 1.76 30.93
N LYS A 43 -7.12 2.65 31.85
CA LYS A 43 -7.24 2.32 33.27
C LYS A 43 -8.26 1.22 33.56
N SER A 44 -9.36 1.22 32.81
CA SER A 44 -10.38 0.17 32.83
C SER A 44 -10.31 -0.66 31.54
N ILE A 45 -10.76 -1.91 31.60
CA ILE A 45 -10.89 -2.76 30.41
C ILE A 45 -11.92 -2.10 29.48
N ARG A 46 -11.41 -1.48 28.41
CA ARG A 46 -12.22 -0.82 27.39
C ARG A 46 -11.76 -1.25 26.01
N LYS A 47 -12.72 -1.60 25.16
CA LYS A 47 -12.47 -1.83 23.74
C LYS A 47 -12.63 -0.49 23.01
N CYS A 48 -11.58 0.34 23.11
CA CYS A 48 -11.56 1.70 22.54
C CYS A 48 -11.59 1.71 21.01
N ASP A 49 -10.92 0.75 20.40
CA ASP A 49 -10.93 0.52 18.96
C ASP A 49 -11.13 -0.98 18.74
N SER A 50 -12.05 -1.33 17.86
CA SER A 50 -12.33 -2.72 17.53
C SER A 50 -11.19 -3.39 16.75
N TRP A 51 -10.36 -2.59 16.08
CA TRP A 51 -9.19 -2.97 15.30
C TRP A 51 -7.89 -2.97 16.09
N TRP A 52 -7.95 -2.67 17.39
CA TRP A 52 -6.78 -2.63 18.23
C TRP A 52 -6.07 -3.99 18.29
N GLU A 53 -4.77 -3.99 18.00
CA GLU A 53 -3.89 -5.13 18.24
C GLU A 53 -2.70 -4.77 19.12
N LYS A 54 -2.03 -5.81 19.63
CA LYS A 54 -0.81 -5.62 20.42
C LYS A 54 0.31 -5.19 19.47
N GLU A 55 0.87 -4.04 19.77
CA GLU A 55 2.02 -3.50 19.05
C GLU A 55 3.29 -4.31 19.37
N THR A 56 3.98 -4.78 18.32
CA THR A 56 5.26 -5.50 18.42
C THR A 56 6.43 -4.55 18.20
N GLU A 57 7.65 -5.01 18.45
CA GLU A 57 8.86 -4.26 18.11
C GLU A 57 8.98 -4.02 16.60
N TRP A 58 8.61 -5.00 15.78
CA TRP A 58 8.51 -4.85 14.33
C TRP A 58 7.56 -3.71 13.94
N HIS A 59 6.35 -3.66 14.52
CA HIS A 59 5.41 -2.55 14.31
C HIS A 59 6.01 -1.18 14.68
N ARG A 60 6.67 -1.09 15.85
CA ARG A 60 7.29 0.16 16.30
C ARG A 60 8.43 0.61 15.39
N SER A 61 9.28 -0.33 14.95
CA SER A 61 10.40 -0.04 14.06
C SER A 61 9.93 0.54 12.73
N TRP A 62 8.83 0.01 12.20
CA TRP A 62 8.20 0.52 10.99
C TRP A 62 7.61 1.91 11.17
N LYS A 63 6.86 2.15 12.26
CA LYS A 63 6.34 3.49 12.62
C LYS A 63 7.45 4.52 12.80
N ALA A 64 8.61 4.12 13.33
CA ALA A 64 9.74 5.01 13.57
C ALA A 64 10.35 5.60 12.29
N HIS A 65 10.03 5.07 11.10
CA HIS A 65 10.40 5.69 9.83
C HIS A 65 9.57 6.94 9.47
N TYR A 66 8.53 7.26 10.26
CA TYR A 66 7.62 8.38 10.03
C TYR A 66 7.63 9.36 11.21
N PRO A 67 7.35 10.67 10.99
CA PRO A 67 7.25 11.64 12.07
C PRO A 67 6.19 11.24 13.11
N ASN A 68 6.41 11.60 14.38
CA ASN A 68 5.47 11.30 15.46
C ASN A 68 4.05 11.85 15.17
N ASP A 69 3.95 13.01 14.54
CA ASP A 69 2.68 13.65 14.16
C ASP A 69 1.92 12.92 13.04
N TRP A 70 2.51 11.89 12.44
CA TRP A 70 1.87 11.04 11.45
C TRP A 70 1.45 9.69 12.03
N GLN A 71 1.97 9.30 13.19
CA GLN A 71 1.72 8.00 13.80
C GLN A 71 0.43 8.03 14.63
N GLU A 72 -0.28 6.90 14.78
CA GLU A 72 -1.47 6.74 15.65
C GLU A 72 -2.52 7.87 15.48
N ILE A 73 -2.94 8.11 14.24
CA ILE A 73 -3.86 9.20 13.89
C ILE A 73 -5.30 8.71 13.95
N VAL A 74 -6.10 9.38 14.77
CA VAL A 74 -7.54 9.09 14.86
C VAL A 74 -8.23 9.59 13.61
N MET A 75 -8.91 8.68 12.92
CA MET A 75 -9.77 8.95 11.78
C MET A 75 -11.21 8.62 12.17
N SER A 76 -12.15 9.41 11.67
CA SER A 76 -13.58 9.24 11.94
C SER A 76 -14.33 9.17 10.61
N ASP A 77 -15.29 8.26 10.51
CA ASP A 77 -16.29 8.28 9.45
C ASP A 77 -17.41 9.24 9.84
N GLU A 78 -17.66 10.25 9.02
CA GLU A 78 -18.65 11.30 9.32
C GLU A 78 -20.10 10.80 9.25
N ILE A 79 -20.36 9.71 8.53
CA ILE A 79 -21.70 9.15 8.32
C ILE A 79 -22.04 8.18 9.45
N THR A 80 -21.13 7.25 9.77
CA THR A 80 -21.37 6.22 10.80
C THR A 80 -20.96 6.66 12.20
N GLY A 81 -20.09 7.68 12.31
CA GLY A 81 -19.48 8.11 13.56
C GLY A 81 -18.40 7.14 14.08
N GLU A 82 -18.06 6.09 13.31
CA GLU A 82 -17.02 5.13 13.68
C GLU A 82 -15.65 5.81 13.73
N LYS A 83 -14.85 5.46 14.74
CA LYS A 83 -13.51 5.98 14.95
C LYS A 83 -12.49 4.86 14.97
N HIS A 84 -11.43 5.03 14.19
CA HIS A 84 -10.31 4.09 14.14
C HIS A 84 -8.98 4.83 14.17
N ILE A 85 -7.96 4.16 14.69
CA ILE A 85 -6.62 4.72 14.81
C ILE A 85 -5.75 4.15 13.70
N ALA A 86 -5.35 5.00 12.76
CA ALA A 86 -4.40 4.63 11.72
C ALA A 86 -2.99 4.52 12.31
N ASP A 87 -2.24 3.48 11.94
CA ASP A 87 -0.85 3.33 12.38
C ASP A 87 0.03 4.48 11.91
N VAL A 88 -0.06 4.84 10.63
CA VAL A 88 0.54 6.03 10.02
C VAL A 88 -0.44 6.67 9.04
N ARG A 89 -0.57 8.00 9.08
CA ARG A 89 -1.22 8.82 8.07
C ARG A 89 -0.30 9.97 7.66
N THR A 90 0.09 10.00 6.38
CA THR A 90 0.99 11.04 5.85
C THR A 90 0.25 12.35 5.59
N ILE A 91 1.01 13.44 5.37
CA ILE A 91 0.44 14.73 4.93
C ILE A 91 -0.29 14.65 3.58
N HIS A 92 -0.01 13.61 2.79
CA HIS A 92 -0.66 13.35 1.51
C HIS A 92 -1.91 12.45 1.65
N ASN A 93 -2.44 12.29 2.86
CA ASN A 93 -3.58 11.43 3.17
C ASN A 93 -3.38 9.95 2.79
N LEU A 94 -2.13 9.49 2.70
CA LEU A 94 -1.82 8.07 2.55
C LEU A 94 -1.82 7.42 3.94
N VAL A 95 -2.64 6.40 4.11
CA VAL A 95 -2.68 5.57 5.31
C VAL A 95 -1.79 4.36 5.09
N ILE A 96 -0.97 4.03 6.09
CA ILE A 96 -0.13 2.84 6.10
C ILE A 96 -0.47 2.08 7.38
N GLU A 97 -0.96 0.86 7.22
CA GLU A 97 -1.26 -0.06 8.31
C GLU A 97 -0.24 -1.19 8.32
N PHE A 98 0.28 -1.50 9.51
CA PHE A 98 1.20 -2.62 9.68
C PHE A 98 0.43 -3.80 10.25
N GLN A 99 0.62 -4.98 9.66
CA GLN A 99 -0.08 -6.19 10.06
C GLN A 99 0.90 -7.31 10.36
N HIS A 100 1.13 -7.52 11.66
CA HIS A 100 1.82 -8.70 12.15
C HIS A 100 0.83 -9.85 12.35
N SER A 101 -0.22 -9.65 13.16
CA SER A 101 -1.13 -10.72 13.62
C SER A 101 -2.00 -11.28 12.49
N HIS A 102 -2.71 -12.38 12.77
CA HIS A 102 -3.76 -12.84 11.86
C HIS A 102 -4.92 -11.82 11.82
N ILE A 103 -5.24 -11.33 10.62
CA ILE A 103 -6.40 -10.48 10.35
C ILE A 103 -7.47 -11.30 9.61
N LYS A 104 -8.74 -11.16 10.05
CA LYS A 104 -9.88 -11.77 9.35
C LYS A 104 -10.12 -11.04 8.04
N THR A 105 -10.50 -11.77 6.99
CA THR A 105 -10.81 -11.19 5.67
C THR A 105 -11.83 -10.05 5.74
N GLN A 106 -12.87 -10.19 6.58
CA GLN A 106 -13.89 -9.16 6.73
C GLN A 106 -13.35 -7.88 7.39
N GLU A 107 -12.44 -8.01 8.35
CA GLU A 107 -11.78 -6.88 8.99
C GLU A 107 -10.83 -6.16 8.03
N ARG A 108 -10.06 -6.93 7.23
CA ARG A 108 -9.23 -6.35 6.16
C ARG A 108 -10.08 -5.53 5.19
N ILE A 109 -11.20 -6.08 4.73
CA ILE A 109 -12.13 -5.40 3.82
C ILE A 109 -12.73 -4.14 4.47
N SER A 110 -13.12 -4.20 5.75
CA SER A 110 -13.67 -3.02 6.44
C SER A 110 -12.64 -1.90 6.55
N ARG A 111 -11.40 -2.23 6.90
CA ARG A 111 -10.29 -1.27 6.97
C ARG A 111 -9.97 -0.64 5.62
N GLU A 112 -9.88 -1.46 4.56
CA GLU A 112 -9.66 -0.97 3.18
C GLU A 112 -10.77 0.00 2.74
N LYS A 113 -12.04 -0.31 3.06
CA LYS A 113 -13.18 0.55 2.75
C LYS A 113 -13.18 1.86 3.54
N PHE A 114 -12.83 1.79 4.83
CA PHE A 114 -12.81 2.94 5.73
C PHE A 114 -11.70 3.93 5.36
N TYR A 115 -10.46 3.46 5.20
CA TYR A 115 -9.31 4.34 4.95
C TYR A 115 -9.19 4.83 3.51
N LYS A 116 -9.70 4.06 2.53
CA LYS A 116 -9.72 4.37 1.08
C LYS A 116 -8.33 4.43 0.41
N ASN A 117 -7.43 5.30 0.89
CA ASN A 117 -6.04 5.42 0.41
C ASN A 117 -5.08 4.70 1.37
N LEU A 118 -5.07 3.38 1.31
CA LEU A 118 -4.36 2.50 2.24
C LEU A 118 -3.23 1.74 1.56
N ILE A 119 -2.14 1.49 2.27
CA ILE A 119 -1.16 0.45 1.95
C ILE A 119 -1.05 -0.46 3.17
N TRP A 120 -1.03 -1.77 2.92
CA TRP A 120 -0.66 -2.75 3.93
C TRP A 120 0.84 -3.01 3.91
N ILE A 121 1.47 -3.04 5.08
CA ILE A 121 2.76 -3.69 5.26
C ILE A 121 2.55 -4.90 6.15
N VAL A 122 2.91 -6.08 5.65
CA VAL A 122 2.66 -7.36 6.30
C VAL A 122 3.99 -7.96 6.76
N ASP A 123 4.03 -8.40 8.01
CA ASP A 123 5.17 -9.12 8.55
C ASP A 123 5.23 -10.53 7.93
N GLY A 124 6.11 -10.69 6.93
CA GLY A 124 6.37 -11.95 6.25
C GLY A 124 7.18 -12.95 7.10
N THR A 125 7.64 -12.55 8.28
CA THR A 125 8.40 -13.41 9.21
C THR A 125 7.53 -14.11 10.24
N ARG A 126 6.25 -13.71 10.40
CA ARG A 126 5.36 -14.32 11.40
C ARG A 126 5.19 -15.84 11.21
N LEU A 127 5.00 -16.28 9.97
CA LEU A 127 4.86 -17.71 9.66
C LEU A 127 6.15 -18.23 9.04
N GLN A 128 6.77 -19.20 9.70
CA GLN A 128 8.06 -19.78 9.28
C GLN A 128 8.07 -20.31 7.84
N ARG A 129 6.90 -20.68 7.29
CA ARG A 129 6.77 -21.22 5.93
C ARG A 129 6.54 -20.15 4.86
N ASP A 130 6.25 -18.90 5.22
CA ASP A 130 5.92 -17.87 4.24
C ASP A 130 7.13 -17.49 3.38
N TYR A 131 8.28 -17.22 4.00
CA TYR A 131 9.50 -16.91 3.24
C TYR A 131 10.01 -18.10 2.40
N PRO A 132 10.16 -19.34 2.92
CA PRO A 132 10.53 -20.49 2.09
C PRO A 132 9.54 -20.82 0.96
N ARG A 133 8.25 -20.50 1.14
CA ARG A 133 7.26 -20.61 0.06
C ARG A 133 7.51 -19.56 -1.02
N PHE A 134 7.67 -18.30 -0.62
CA PHE A 134 8.00 -17.20 -1.54
C PHE A 134 9.27 -17.49 -2.34
N LEU A 135 10.36 -17.86 -1.64
CA LEU A 135 11.67 -18.06 -2.24
C LEU A 135 11.69 -19.19 -3.28
N ARG A 136 11.02 -20.31 -3.00
CA ARG A 136 10.93 -21.44 -3.96
C ARG A 136 10.23 -21.07 -5.27
N SER A 137 9.30 -20.13 -5.22
CA SER A 137 8.60 -19.65 -6.42
C SER A 137 9.31 -18.48 -7.09
N PHE A 138 10.32 -17.89 -6.46
CA PHE A 138 10.95 -16.67 -6.98
C PHE A 138 11.60 -16.88 -8.36
N GLU A 139 12.19 -18.06 -8.60
CA GLU A 139 12.81 -18.42 -9.87
C GLU A 139 11.83 -18.43 -11.05
N SER A 140 10.52 -18.60 -10.80
CA SER A 140 9.50 -18.58 -11.86
C SER A 140 8.97 -17.17 -12.16
N PHE A 141 9.41 -16.15 -11.45
CA PHE A 141 8.93 -14.78 -11.66
C PHE A 141 9.45 -14.25 -13.00
N ARG A 142 8.53 -13.79 -13.86
CA ARG A 142 8.93 -13.10 -15.10
C ARG A 142 9.14 -11.62 -14.84
N GLN A 143 10.39 -11.19 -14.85
CA GLN A 143 10.72 -9.77 -14.82
C GLN A 143 10.35 -9.11 -16.15
N VAL A 144 9.48 -8.08 -16.10
CA VAL A 144 9.02 -7.33 -17.29
C VAL A 144 9.64 -5.93 -17.37
N GLN A 145 10.11 -5.42 -16.23
CA GLN A 145 10.88 -4.19 -16.09
C GLN A 145 11.75 -4.33 -14.82
N GLU A 146 12.78 -3.50 -14.67
CA GLU A 146 13.56 -3.42 -13.44
C GLU A 146 12.66 -3.32 -12.20
N GLY A 147 12.77 -4.30 -11.31
CA GLY A 147 11.96 -4.41 -10.09
C GLY A 147 10.46 -4.75 -10.29
N VAL A 148 9.99 -5.01 -11.51
CA VAL A 148 8.58 -5.34 -11.80
C VAL A 148 8.47 -6.75 -12.38
N PHE A 149 7.65 -7.57 -11.72
CA PHE A 149 7.52 -8.99 -12.01
C PHE A 149 6.06 -9.36 -12.28
N ILE A 150 5.85 -10.29 -13.22
CA ILE A 150 4.60 -11.02 -13.37
C ILE A 150 4.78 -12.41 -12.78
N VAL A 151 3.85 -12.78 -11.89
CA VAL A 151 3.85 -14.03 -11.15
C VAL A 151 2.61 -14.83 -11.52
N ASP A 152 2.81 -16.00 -12.12
CA ASP A 152 1.75 -16.97 -12.37
C ASP A 152 1.41 -17.73 -11.07
N PHE A 153 0.14 -18.07 -10.87
CA PHE A 153 -0.37 -18.79 -9.68
C PHE A 153 0.02 -18.14 -8.33
N PRO A 154 -0.37 -16.88 -8.09
CA PRO A 154 0.09 -16.12 -6.91
C PRO A 154 -0.34 -16.72 -5.56
N ASP A 155 -1.33 -17.63 -5.53
CA ASP A 155 -1.75 -18.33 -4.32
C ASP A 155 -0.82 -19.44 -3.87
N GLU A 156 0.12 -19.85 -4.72
CA GLU A 156 1.26 -20.70 -4.36
C GLU A 156 2.40 -19.88 -3.72
N VAL A 157 2.41 -18.56 -3.91
CA VAL A 157 3.49 -17.66 -3.46
C VAL A 157 3.08 -16.93 -2.18
N PHE A 158 1.96 -16.21 -2.22
CA PHE A 158 1.51 -15.32 -1.15
C PHE A 158 0.37 -15.93 -0.33
N PRO A 159 0.18 -15.51 0.94
CA PRO A 159 -0.95 -15.99 1.72
C PRO A 159 -2.28 -15.57 1.07
N LYS A 160 -3.19 -16.53 0.92
CA LYS A 160 -4.48 -16.37 0.21
C LYS A 160 -5.35 -15.22 0.75
N SER A 161 -5.21 -14.86 2.02
CA SER A 161 -5.94 -13.75 2.65
C SER A 161 -5.64 -12.38 2.03
N TRP A 162 -4.45 -12.22 1.44
CA TRP A 162 -3.95 -10.96 0.88
C TRP A 162 -4.19 -10.81 -0.62
N LEU A 163 -4.37 -11.92 -1.35
CA LEU A 163 -4.58 -11.91 -2.81
C LEU A 163 -5.82 -11.15 -3.27
N LYS A 164 -6.80 -11.01 -2.38
CA LYS A 164 -8.05 -10.27 -2.63
C LYS A 164 -8.04 -8.87 -2.02
N SER A 165 -6.86 -8.32 -1.72
CA SER A 165 -6.75 -6.92 -1.30
C SER A 165 -7.01 -6.00 -2.48
N THR A 166 -7.80 -4.96 -2.25
CA THR A 166 -8.06 -3.92 -3.26
C THR A 166 -7.00 -2.83 -3.24
N VAL A 167 -6.05 -2.91 -2.29
CA VAL A 167 -4.96 -1.95 -2.10
C VAL A 167 -3.60 -2.66 -2.15
N PRO A 168 -2.49 -1.94 -2.36
CA PRO A 168 -1.17 -2.56 -2.37
C PRO A 168 -0.84 -3.25 -1.04
N VAL A 169 -0.26 -4.45 -1.12
CA VAL A 169 0.18 -5.24 0.04
C VAL A 169 1.68 -5.49 -0.06
N VAL A 170 2.44 -4.91 0.85
CA VAL A 170 3.90 -5.01 0.92
C VAL A 170 4.28 -6.08 1.93
N PHE A 171 5.00 -7.11 1.48
CA PHE A 171 5.54 -8.15 2.36
C PHE A 171 6.97 -7.80 2.78
N ASP A 172 7.22 -7.79 4.08
CA ASP A 172 8.55 -7.63 4.67
C ASP A 172 9.04 -8.98 5.21
N PHE A 173 9.98 -9.62 4.50
CA PHE A 173 10.60 -10.88 4.94
C PHE A 173 11.89 -10.70 5.75
N HIS A 174 12.42 -9.48 5.82
CA HIS A 174 13.62 -9.17 6.60
C HIS A 174 13.31 -9.23 8.11
N GLY A 175 12.16 -8.67 8.51
CA GLY A 175 11.79 -8.55 9.92
C GLY A 175 12.82 -7.74 10.70
N PHE A 176 13.23 -8.24 11.86
CA PHE A 176 14.24 -7.60 12.74
C PHE A 176 15.64 -8.25 12.64
N SER A 177 15.84 -9.21 11.74
CA SER A 177 17.07 -9.99 11.68
C SER A 177 18.19 -9.22 10.98
N ALA A 178 19.17 -8.72 11.75
CA ALA A 178 20.32 -7.94 11.28
C ALA A 178 21.30 -8.71 10.35
N ASN A 179 21.12 -10.02 10.18
CA ASN A 179 22.07 -10.87 9.49
C ASN A 179 21.47 -11.42 8.20
N GLY A 180 21.89 -10.88 7.06
CA GLY A 180 21.63 -11.51 5.77
C GLY A 180 22.14 -10.72 4.57
N HIS A 181 23.07 -11.32 3.82
CA HIS A 181 23.36 -10.94 2.43
C HIS A 181 22.23 -11.35 1.45
N ASP A 182 21.08 -11.79 1.97
CA ASP A 182 19.94 -12.25 1.20
C ASP A 182 19.17 -11.04 0.64
N GLU A 183 19.50 -10.65 -0.60
CA GLU A 183 18.88 -9.52 -1.29
C GLU A 183 17.37 -9.71 -1.48
N ILE A 184 16.91 -10.94 -1.69
CA ILE A 184 15.47 -11.25 -1.84
C ILE A 184 14.76 -10.97 -0.52
N LYS A 185 15.30 -11.45 0.59
CA LYS A 185 14.75 -11.21 1.93
C LYS A 185 14.79 -9.73 2.33
N ASN A 186 15.83 -9.01 1.92
CA ASN A 186 16.03 -7.59 2.21
C ASN A 186 15.19 -6.66 1.31
N THR A 187 14.60 -7.21 0.25
CA THR A 187 13.68 -6.51 -0.64
C THR A 187 12.26 -6.55 -0.09
N LEU A 188 11.55 -5.42 -0.18
CA LEU A 188 10.11 -5.40 0.06
C LEU A 188 9.41 -5.87 -1.20
N TRP A 189 8.46 -6.79 -1.05
CA TRP A 189 7.70 -7.35 -2.17
C TRP A 189 6.28 -6.84 -2.14
N CYS A 190 5.97 -5.90 -3.01
CA CYS A 190 4.65 -5.29 -3.11
C CYS A 190 3.77 -6.03 -4.11
N LEU A 191 2.75 -6.72 -3.60
CA LEU A 191 1.66 -7.28 -4.39
C LEU A 191 0.69 -6.15 -4.77
N LEU A 192 0.51 -5.90 -6.06
CA LEU A 192 -0.49 -4.94 -6.52
C LEU A 192 -1.91 -5.53 -6.46
N PRO A 193 -2.95 -4.68 -6.30
CA PRO A 193 -4.33 -5.09 -6.46
C PRO A 193 -4.53 -5.78 -7.81
N GLN A 194 -5.10 -6.98 -7.79
CA GLN A 194 -5.29 -7.78 -8.98
C GLN A 194 -6.77 -7.89 -9.36
N GLN A 195 -7.02 -7.91 -10.67
CA GLN A 195 -8.34 -8.27 -11.20
C GLN A 195 -8.40 -9.72 -11.71
N GLN A 196 -7.25 -10.34 -11.99
CA GLN A 196 -7.17 -11.71 -12.52
C GLN A 196 -6.75 -12.68 -11.42
N LYS A 197 -7.25 -13.93 -11.48
CA LYS A 197 -6.97 -14.95 -10.46
C LYS A 197 -5.63 -15.66 -10.66
N THR A 198 -5.14 -15.74 -11.90
CA THR A 198 -4.03 -16.61 -12.29
C THR A 198 -2.70 -15.86 -12.40
N GLN A 199 -2.71 -14.53 -12.45
CA GLN A 199 -1.52 -13.70 -12.59
C GLN A 199 -1.54 -12.50 -11.65
N ALA A 200 -0.39 -12.23 -11.05
CA ALA A 200 -0.13 -11.08 -10.20
C ALA A 200 0.96 -10.18 -10.76
N VAL A 201 0.85 -8.88 -10.49
CA VAL A 201 1.98 -7.95 -10.63
C VAL A 201 2.60 -7.76 -9.24
N VAL A 202 3.90 -8.01 -9.15
CA VAL A 202 4.69 -7.86 -7.93
C VAL A 202 5.82 -6.87 -8.20
N ILE A 203 6.03 -5.94 -7.27
CA ILE A 203 7.09 -4.94 -7.36
C ILE A 203 8.08 -5.17 -6.21
N GLY A 204 9.34 -5.40 -6.56
CA GLY A 204 10.46 -5.42 -5.62
C GLY A 204 11.02 -4.02 -5.41
N LEU A 205 11.11 -3.56 -4.17
CA LEU A 205 11.72 -2.27 -3.85
C LEU A 205 12.47 -2.28 -2.51
N LYS A 206 13.52 -1.47 -2.41
CA LYS A 206 14.25 -1.28 -1.15
C LYS A 206 13.38 -0.53 -0.13
N ARG A 207 13.51 -0.88 1.15
CA ARG A 207 12.81 -0.20 2.25
C ARG A 207 13.03 1.31 2.26
N SER A 208 14.27 1.75 2.03
CA SER A 208 14.60 3.18 1.95
C SER A 208 13.87 3.89 0.81
N ALA A 209 13.71 3.24 -0.35
CA ALA A 209 12.95 3.78 -1.46
C ALA A 209 11.45 3.85 -1.14
N PHE A 210 10.87 2.81 -0.53
CA PHE A 210 9.47 2.82 -0.08
C PHE A 210 9.18 3.97 0.89
N VAL A 211 10.02 4.12 1.93
CA VAL A 211 9.87 5.21 2.92
C VAL A 211 10.00 6.57 2.21
N LYS A 212 11.01 6.75 1.35
CA LYS A 212 11.16 8.00 0.59
C LYS A 212 9.94 8.31 -0.27
N ILE A 213 9.37 7.32 -0.96
CA ILE A 213 8.18 7.53 -1.80
C ILE A 213 6.98 7.96 -0.94
N THR A 214 6.70 7.22 0.13
CA THR A 214 5.54 7.47 1.00
C THR A 214 5.63 8.78 1.79
N HIS A 215 6.83 9.30 2.01
CA HIS A 215 7.04 10.65 2.56
C HIS A 215 6.66 11.78 1.61
N ASN A 216 6.76 11.56 0.29
CA ASN A 216 6.70 12.64 -0.71
C ASN A 216 5.52 12.53 -1.69
N HIS A 217 4.77 11.43 -1.66
CA HIS A 217 3.72 11.15 -2.64
C HIS A 217 2.44 10.63 -1.99
N GLU A 218 1.30 10.94 -2.59
CA GLU A 218 -0.04 10.48 -2.15
C GLU A 218 -0.29 8.99 -2.39
N LYS A 219 0.47 8.37 -3.31
CA LYS A 219 0.31 6.97 -3.75
C LYS A 219 1.68 6.35 -3.94
N LEU A 220 1.78 5.05 -3.68
CA LEU A 220 3.01 4.28 -3.89
C LEU A 220 3.36 4.13 -5.38
N PHE A 221 2.34 3.99 -6.23
CA PHE A 221 2.49 3.88 -7.67
C PHE A 221 1.50 4.78 -8.37
N ILE A 222 1.98 5.51 -9.38
CA ILE A 222 1.13 6.31 -10.26
C ILE A 222 0.58 5.35 -11.32
N THR A 223 -0.67 4.91 -11.18
CA THR A 223 -1.38 4.35 -12.32
C THR A 223 -1.55 5.47 -13.33
N LYS A 224 -0.88 5.38 -14.49
CA LYS A 224 -1.25 6.20 -15.64
C LYS A 224 -2.69 5.81 -15.99
N ASN A 225 -3.67 6.62 -15.57
CA ASN A 225 -5.03 6.47 -16.03
C ASN A 225 -4.99 6.53 -17.56
N LYS A 226 -5.60 5.53 -18.21
CA LYS A 226 -5.95 5.60 -19.62
C LYS A 226 -6.76 6.91 -19.78
N PRO A 227 -6.42 7.82 -20.70
CA PRO A 227 -7.14 9.09 -20.81
C PRO A 227 -8.62 8.79 -20.98
N GLU A 228 -9.43 9.31 -20.06
CA GLU A 228 -10.88 9.31 -20.18
C GLU A 228 -11.21 9.89 -21.56
N GLN A 229 -12.01 9.15 -22.32
CA GLN A 229 -12.55 9.65 -23.58
C GLN A 229 -13.36 10.90 -23.26
N GLN A 230 -12.79 12.06 -23.55
CA GLN A 230 -13.50 13.32 -23.49
C GLN A 230 -14.73 13.20 -24.41
N GLN A 231 -15.91 13.38 -23.83
CA GLN A 231 -17.16 13.50 -24.56
C GLN A 231 -17.04 14.63 -25.59
N PRO A 232 -17.68 14.53 -26.76
CA PRO A 232 -17.59 15.57 -27.77
C PRO A 232 -18.21 16.86 -27.25
N LEU A 233 -17.43 17.93 -27.20
CA LEU A 233 -17.94 19.27 -26.94
C LEU A 233 -18.90 19.64 -28.08
N THR A 234 -20.16 19.88 -27.72
CA THR A 234 -21.18 20.44 -28.59
C THR A 234 -20.75 21.81 -29.12
N SER A 235 -21.01 22.00 -30.40
CA SER A 235 -20.71 23.19 -31.18
C SER A 235 -21.42 24.44 -30.67
N LEU A 236 -20.66 25.51 -30.41
CA LEU A 236 -21.13 26.88 -30.58
C LEU A 236 -20.03 27.74 -31.21
N THR A 237 -20.50 28.68 -32.00
CA THR A 237 -19.91 29.31 -33.18
C THR A 237 -18.99 30.51 -32.93
N SER A 238 -18.13 30.76 -33.93
CA SER A 238 -17.77 32.07 -34.52
C SER A 238 -16.36 32.64 -34.22
N SER A 239 -15.53 32.52 -35.26
CA SER A 239 -14.74 33.59 -35.90
C SER A 239 -13.58 34.26 -35.13
N ARG A 240 -12.34 33.92 -35.50
CA ARG A 240 -11.45 34.75 -36.36
C ARG A 240 -10.04 34.13 -36.47
N ASN A 241 -9.51 34.24 -37.69
CA ASN A 241 -8.17 33.86 -38.13
C ASN A 241 -7.03 34.48 -37.30
N ILE A 242 -5.95 33.73 -37.07
CA ILE A 242 -4.54 34.16 -37.21
C ILE A 242 -3.67 32.89 -37.35
N GLN A 243 -2.54 33.08 -38.03
CA GLN A 243 -1.87 32.17 -38.94
C GLN A 243 -0.52 31.70 -38.37
N ARG A 244 -0.27 30.37 -38.46
CA ARG A 244 1.02 29.65 -38.62
C ARG A 244 2.16 29.88 -37.60
N ARG A 245 2.61 28.78 -36.96
CA ARG A 245 3.78 27.94 -37.36
C ARG A 245 4.12 26.97 -36.22
N GLY A 246 4.13 25.67 -36.50
CA GLY A 246 4.77 24.64 -35.68
C GLY A 246 5.75 23.82 -36.54
N PRO A 247 6.72 23.09 -35.95
CA PRO A 247 7.34 21.89 -36.52
C PRO A 247 6.66 20.63 -35.92
N LEU A 248 6.09 19.64 -36.63
CA LEU A 248 6.59 18.75 -37.70
C LEU A 248 7.78 17.89 -37.19
N ILE A 249 7.79 16.55 -37.12
CA ILE A 249 6.93 15.48 -37.64
C ILE A 249 7.12 14.17 -36.85
N ASP A 250 6.11 13.32 -37.00
CA ASP A 250 5.95 11.89 -36.70
C ASP A 250 7.12 10.93 -37.03
N TYR A 251 7.12 9.76 -36.38
CA TYR A 251 7.50 8.54 -37.08
C TYR A 251 6.65 7.29 -36.67
N ILE A 252 5.63 7.06 -37.49
CA ILE A 252 5.15 5.78 -38.07
C ILE A 252 4.55 4.70 -37.16
N GLU A 253 3.22 4.64 -37.17
CA GLU A 253 2.44 3.40 -37.29
C GLU A 253 1.52 3.49 -38.53
N LYS A 254 1.74 2.61 -39.52
CA LYS A 254 0.71 2.14 -40.47
C LYS A 254 1.32 1.17 -41.48
N ARG A 255 1.09 -0.13 -41.28
CA ARG A 255 0.97 -1.11 -42.38
C ARG A 255 0.08 -2.27 -41.96
N GLN A 256 -1.22 -2.12 -42.16
CA GLN A 256 -2.07 -3.21 -42.65
C GLN A 256 -3.10 -2.65 -43.65
N SER A 257 -3.32 -3.42 -44.71
CA SER A 257 -4.39 -3.35 -45.73
C SER A 257 -4.62 -2.00 -46.44
N SER A 258 -4.35 -1.89 -47.73
CA SER A 258 -5.22 -2.46 -48.77
C SER A 258 -4.64 -2.16 -50.16
N ASN A 259 -4.60 -3.14 -51.06
CA ASN A 259 -5.55 -3.18 -52.18
C ASN A 259 -5.26 -4.34 -53.12
N GLN A 260 -6.29 -5.17 -53.25
CA GLN A 260 -6.54 -6.01 -54.41
C GLN A 260 -6.62 -5.13 -55.66
N HIS A 261 -5.88 -5.48 -56.72
CA HIS A 261 -6.42 -5.71 -58.08
C HIS A 261 -5.27 -5.75 -59.09
N ARG A 262 -4.93 -6.95 -59.59
CA ARG A 262 -4.96 -7.19 -61.03
C ARG A 262 -5.02 -8.68 -61.34
N THR A 263 -5.85 -8.95 -62.34
CA THR A 263 -6.38 -10.22 -62.78
C THR A 263 -5.53 -10.88 -63.87
N ARG A 264 -5.69 -12.21 -63.94
CA ARG A 264 -5.89 -13.07 -65.13
C ARG A 264 -4.71 -13.76 -65.84
N LYS A 265 -5.02 -15.03 -66.17
CA LYS A 265 -4.46 -16.01 -67.15
C LYS A 265 -3.27 -16.83 -66.63
N GLY A 266 -3.23 -18.16 -66.69
CA GLY A 266 -4.15 -19.17 -67.21
C GLY A 266 -3.46 -20.54 -67.35
N LYS A 267 -4.28 -21.61 -67.30
CA LYS A 267 -4.14 -22.94 -67.94
C LYS A 267 -2.86 -23.81 -67.72
N ARG A 268 -3.12 -24.98 -67.12
CA ARG A 268 -2.80 -26.36 -67.55
C ARG A 268 -1.38 -26.63 -68.12
N LYS A 269 -0.65 -27.51 -67.43
CA LYS A 269 -0.50 -28.92 -67.80
C LYS A 269 -0.31 -29.75 -66.54
#